data_AF-A0A2P4YP79-F1
#
_entry.id   AF-A0A2P4YP79-F1
#
_cell.length_a   1.000
_cell.length_b   1.000
_cell.length_c   1.000
_cell.angle_alpha   90.00
_cell.angle_beta   90.00
_cell.angle_gamma   90.00
#
_symmetry.space_group_name_H-M   'P 1'
#
loop_
_entity.id
_entity.type
_entity.pdbx_description
1 polymer ?
#
loop_
_entity_poly.entity_id
_entity_poly.type
_entity_poly.pdbx_seq_one_letter_code
_entity_poly.pdbx_strand_id
1 'polypeptide(L)'
;WPFPEGVDLKIFEQVEIYDTWLWQRLYHRKDFCYPAFKDGVKEVYEFVKAVVENEQLAKISFFSAHDNSIVALLGALQIDVGSQLPEYGTMVKLEIYEDKTTHEFFVKPLYENEV
;
A
#
# COMPACT_ATOMS: atom_id res chain seq x y z
N TRP A 1 2.58 13.26 -25.91
CA TRP A 1 1.20 13.48 -26.38
C TRP A 1 0.87 14.94 -26.08
N PRO A 2 0.25 15.72 -26.98
CA PRO A 2 -0.11 17.10 -26.66
C PRO A 2 -1.26 17.12 -25.64
N PHE A 3 -1.32 18.16 -24.80
CA PHE A 3 -2.46 18.38 -23.92
C PHE A 3 -3.74 18.68 -24.73
N PRO A 4 -4.94 18.38 -24.20
CA PRO A 4 -6.19 18.81 -24.79
C PRO A 4 -6.23 20.34 -25.01
N GLU A 5 -7.01 20.79 -25.98
CA GLU A 5 -7.23 22.22 -26.20
C GLU A 5 -7.74 22.90 -24.93
N GLY A 6 -7.15 24.04 -24.56
CA GLY A 6 -7.48 24.78 -23.34
C GLY A 6 -6.80 24.27 -22.07
N VAL A 7 -6.00 23.20 -22.13
CA VAL A 7 -5.18 22.70 -21.01
C VAL A 7 -3.73 23.01 -21.29
N ASP A 8 -3.12 23.88 -20.48
CA ASP A 8 -1.67 24.05 -20.43
C ASP A 8 -1.06 23.20 -19.31
N LEU A 9 0.28 23.18 -19.24
CA LEU A 9 1.01 22.42 -18.23
C LEU A 9 0.60 22.82 -16.81
N LYS A 10 0.35 24.12 -16.58
CA LYS A 10 -0.02 24.64 -15.27
C LYS A 10 -1.39 24.13 -14.83
N ILE A 11 -2.37 24.12 -15.72
CA ILE A 11 -3.70 23.55 -15.45
C ILE A 11 -3.57 22.06 -15.17
N PHE A 12 -2.77 21.34 -15.96
CA PHE A 12 -2.54 19.91 -15.77
C PHE A 12 -1.98 19.61 -14.37
N GLU A 13 -0.91 20.29 -13.96
CA GLU A 13 -0.29 20.13 -12.63
C GLU A 13 -1.28 20.44 -11.50
N GLN A 14 -2.12 21.48 -11.65
CA GLN A 14 -3.14 21.81 -10.66
C GLN A 14 -4.22 20.71 -10.53
N VAL A 15 -4.62 20.12 -11.66
CA VAL A 15 -5.58 19.00 -11.67
C VAL A 15 -4.97 17.77 -11.00
N GLU A 16 -3.71 17.44 -11.29
CA GLU A 16 -3.00 16.30 -10.70
C GLU A 16 -2.87 16.41 -9.18
N ILE A 17 -2.50 17.59 -8.68
CA ILE A 17 -2.43 17.87 -7.24
C ILE A 17 -3.81 17.72 -6.57
N TYR A 18 -4.85 18.26 -7.21
CA TYR A 18 -6.21 18.19 -6.68
C TYR A 18 -6.73 16.76 -6.66
N ASP A 19 -6.50 15.99 -7.72
CA ASP A 19 -6.89 14.58 -7.82
C ASP A 19 -6.17 13.74 -6.75
N THR A 20 -4.85 13.91 -6.63
CA THR A 20 -4.03 13.27 -5.57
C THR A 20 -4.62 13.53 -4.18
N TRP A 21 -4.93 14.79 -3.88
CA TRP A 21 -5.53 15.17 -2.60
C TRP A 21 -6.91 14.54 -2.39
N LEU A 22 -7.76 14.52 -3.42
CA LEU A 22 -9.10 13.95 -3.35
C LEU A 22 -9.04 12.45 -3.05
N TRP A 23 -8.17 11.73 -3.77
CA TRP A 23 -7.93 10.30 -3.58
C TRP A 23 -7.44 9.98 -2.17
N GLN A 24 -6.39 10.68 -1.72
CA GLN A 24 -5.85 10.52 -0.37
C GLN A 24 -6.94 10.76 0.68
N ARG A 25 -7.74 11.82 0.55
CA ARG A 25 -8.83 12.11 1.48
C ARG A 25 -9.92 11.03 1.48
N LEU A 26 -10.20 10.43 0.34
CA LEU A 26 -11.19 9.36 0.21
C LEU A 26 -10.72 8.07 0.91
N TYR A 27 -9.46 7.68 0.75
CA TYR A 27 -8.92 6.46 1.38
C TYR A 27 -8.58 6.62 2.87
N HIS A 28 -8.36 7.85 3.36
CA HIS A 28 -8.27 8.11 4.80
C HIS A 28 -9.61 8.00 5.54
N ARG A 29 -10.74 8.01 4.81
CA ARG A 29 -12.06 7.85 5.40
C ARG A 29 -12.34 6.39 5.69
N LYS A 30 -12.33 6.00 6.98
CA LYS A 30 -12.56 4.62 7.42
C LYS A 30 -13.88 4.03 6.92
N ASP A 31 -14.94 4.84 6.86
CA ASP A 31 -16.27 4.43 6.37
C ASP A 31 -16.26 4.07 4.88
N PHE A 32 -15.33 4.64 4.10
CA PHE A 32 -15.11 4.27 2.70
C PHE A 32 -14.07 3.15 2.56
N CYS A 33 -12.88 3.34 3.13
CA CYS A 33 -11.74 2.46 2.89
C CYS A 33 -11.95 1.05 3.47
N TYR A 34 -12.59 0.93 4.64
CA TYR A 34 -12.83 -0.37 5.26
C TYR A 34 -13.69 -1.30 4.38
N PRO A 35 -14.91 -0.93 3.96
CA PRO A 35 -15.68 -1.81 3.08
C PRO A 35 -15.03 -2.00 1.70
N ALA A 36 -14.24 -1.04 1.22
CA ALA A 36 -13.57 -1.13 -0.08
C ALA A 36 -12.39 -2.11 -0.10
N PHE A 37 -11.67 -2.29 1.02
CA PHE A 37 -10.40 -3.04 1.02
C PHE A 37 -10.21 -4.04 2.18
N LYS A 38 -11.21 -4.25 3.04
CA LYS A 38 -11.11 -5.23 4.16
C LYS A 38 -10.68 -6.62 3.73
N ASP A 39 -11.11 -7.08 2.55
CA ASP A 39 -10.83 -8.44 2.08
C ASP A 39 -9.39 -8.54 1.57
N GLY A 40 -8.84 -7.46 1.00
CA GLY A 40 -7.42 -7.37 0.66
C GLY A 40 -6.51 -7.36 1.89
N VAL A 41 -6.90 -6.64 2.95
CA VAL A 41 -6.19 -6.70 4.25
C VAL A 41 -6.24 -8.11 4.83
N LYS A 42 -7.41 -8.76 4.77
CA LYS A 42 -7.60 -10.13 5.23
C LYS A 42 -6.70 -11.11 4.45
N GLU A 43 -6.64 -11.00 3.13
CA GLU A 43 -5.80 -11.84 2.28
C GLU A 43 -4.31 -11.72 2.65
N VAL A 44 -3.81 -10.48 2.80
CA VAL A 44 -2.43 -10.23 3.24
C VAL A 44 -2.18 -10.81 4.63
N TYR A 45 -3.11 -10.62 5.57
CA TYR A 45 -3.00 -11.16 6.92
C TYR A 45 -2.97 -12.69 6.93
N GLU A 46 -3.89 -13.34 6.22
CA GLU A 46 -3.96 -14.81 6.11
C GLU A 46 -2.68 -15.37 5.49
N PHE A 47 -2.12 -14.68 4.49
CA PHE A 47 -0.84 -15.06 3.90
C PHE A 47 0.33 -14.96 4.89
N VAL A 48 0.47 -13.82 5.59
CA VAL A 48 1.51 -13.64 6.62
C VAL A 48 1.36 -14.67 7.73
N LYS A 49 0.13 -14.95 8.16
CA LYS A 49 -0.18 -15.97 9.14
C LYS A 49 0.29 -17.35 8.69
N ALA A 50 0.01 -17.75 7.44
CA ALA A 50 0.46 -19.02 6.89
C ALA A 50 2.00 -19.12 6.81
N VAL A 51 2.71 -18.00 6.60
CA VAL A 51 4.18 -17.97 6.69
C VAL A 51 4.66 -18.23 8.11
N VAL A 52 4.06 -17.57 9.10
CA VAL A 52 4.38 -17.73 10.53
C VAL A 52 4.06 -19.15 11.02
N GLU A 53 2.99 -19.75 10.54
CA GLU A 53 2.58 -21.13 10.85
C GLU A 53 3.36 -22.19 10.04
N ASN A 54 4.32 -21.77 9.20
CA ASN A 54 5.13 -22.61 8.33
C ASN A 54 4.30 -23.48 7.35
N GLU A 55 3.12 -22.99 6.98
CA GLU A 55 2.24 -23.57 5.96
C GLU A 55 2.56 -23.05 4.55
N GLN A 56 3.25 -21.90 4.46
CA GLN A 56 3.73 -21.34 3.20
C GLN A 56 5.19 -21.71 2.92
N LEU A 57 5.43 -22.41 1.79
CA LEU A 57 6.76 -22.84 1.36
C LEU A 57 7.55 -21.73 0.62
N ALA A 58 6.85 -20.79 -0.03
CA ALA A 58 7.48 -19.71 -0.78
C ALA A 58 8.23 -18.76 0.16
N LYS A 59 9.50 -18.45 -0.18
CA LYS A 59 10.32 -17.50 0.58
C LYS A 59 10.07 -16.04 0.20
N ILE A 60 9.54 -15.82 -1.00
CA ILE A 60 9.16 -14.51 -1.51
C ILE A 60 7.87 -14.70 -2.29
N SER A 61 6.91 -13.81 -2.05
CA SER A 61 5.65 -13.75 -2.79
C SER A 61 5.36 -12.32 -3.21
N PHE A 62 4.80 -12.18 -4.40
CA PHE A 62 4.46 -10.89 -4.99
C PHE A 62 2.96 -10.82 -5.21
N PHE A 63 2.36 -9.72 -4.75
CA PHE A 63 0.98 -9.38 -5.01
C PHE A 63 0.98 -8.20 -5.97
N SER A 64 0.57 -8.44 -7.22
CA SER A 64 0.39 -7.36 -8.17
C SER A 64 -0.87 -6.60 -7.80
N ALA A 65 -0.74 -5.30 -7.55
CA ALA A 65 -1.83 -4.47 -7.04
C ALA A 65 -1.86 -3.12 -7.75
N HIS A 66 -2.86 -2.32 -7.40
CA HIS A 66 -3.02 -0.95 -7.87
C HIS A 66 -2.52 0.04 -6.81
N ASP A 67 -2.25 1.28 -7.23
CA ASP A 67 -1.98 2.44 -6.38
C ASP A 67 -2.95 2.55 -5.19
N ASN A 68 -4.24 2.40 -5.44
CA ASN A 68 -5.28 2.48 -4.43
C ASN A 68 -5.20 1.35 -3.39
N SER A 69 -4.67 0.20 -3.77
CA SER A 69 -4.47 -0.96 -2.89
C SER A 69 -3.30 -0.70 -1.96
N ILE A 70 -2.24 -0.07 -2.46
CA ILE A 70 -1.10 0.39 -1.67
C ILE A 70 -1.55 1.43 -0.64
N VAL A 71 -2.27 2.46 -1.06
CA VAL A 71 -2.77 3.52 -0.15
C VAL A 71 -3.70 2.92 0.93
N ALA A 72 -4.62 2.03 0.53
CA ALA A 72 -5.52 1.38 1.47
C ALA A 72 -4.78 0.49 2.49
N LEU A 73 -3.76 -0.26 2.05
CA LEU A 73 -2.95 -1.11 2.92
C LEU A 73 -2.11 -0.28 3.89
N LEU A 74 -1.45 0.79 3.43
CA LEU A 74 -0.69 1.71 4.28
C LEU A 74 -1.61 2.35 5.32
N GLY A 75 -2.81 2.78 4.92
CA GLY A 75 -3.82 3.30 5.83
C GLY A 75 -4.27 2.28 6.87
N ALA A 76 -4.45 1.01 6.48
CA ALA A 76 -4.80 -0.07 7.39
C ALA A 76 -3.67 -0.40 8.38
N LEU A 77 -2.41 -0.31 7.94
CA LEU A 77 -1.21 -0.49 8.76
C LEU A 77 -0.85 0.74 9.59
N GLN A 78 -1.58 1.86 9.40
CA GLN A 78 -1.32 3.15 10.03
C GLN A 78 0.09 3.71 9.74
N ILE A 79 0.59 3.48 8.52
CA ILE A 79 1.88 3.98 8.05
C ILE A 79 1.64 5.29 7.29
N ASP A 80 2.21 6.38 7.81
CA ASP A 80 2.15 7.69 7.16
C ASP A 80 3.34 7.86 6.21
N VAL A 81 3.03 8.00 4.91
CA VAL A 81 4.02 8.20 3.83
C VAL A 81 3.86 9.57 3.15
N GLY A 82 3.12 10.48 3.79
CA GLY A 82 2.77 11.78 3.24
C GLY A 82 1.62 11.74 2.21
N SER A 83 1.31 12.91 1.67
CA SER A 83 0.20 13.11 0.73
C SER A 83 0.66 13.03 -0.73
N GLN A 84 1.14 11.85 -1.14
CA GLN A 84 1.56 11.56 -2.51
C GLN A 84 0.87 10.29 -3.02
N LEU A 85 0.57 10.22 -4.32
CA LEU A 85 0.19 8.96 -4.94
C LEU A 85 1.44 8.07 -5.05
N PRO A 86 1.30 6.74 -4.88
CA PRO A 86 2.39 5.82 -5.16
C PRO A 86 2.90 6.03 -6.60
N GLU A 87 4.21 6.21 -6.77
CA GLU A 87 4.83 6.24 -8.09
C GLU A 87 4.73 4.85 -8.76
N TYR A 88 4.90 4.81 -10.08
CA TYR A 88 4.91 3.55 -10.80
C TYR A 88 5.99 2.60 -10.28
N GLY A 89 5.59 1.37 -9.97
CA GLY A 89 6.51 0.35 -9.43
C GLY A 89 6.76 0.44 -7.93
N THR A 90 6.07 1.35 -7.23
CA THR A 90 6.10 1.43 -5.76
C THR A 90 5.74 0.08 -5.14
N MET A 91 6.48 -0.29 -4.08
CA MET A 91 6.28 -1.54 -3.35
C MET A 91 6.09 -1.29 -1.84
N VAL A 92 5.12 -2.02 -1.29
CA VAL A 92 5.03 -2.28 0.15
C VAL A 92 5.56 -3.69 0.40
N LYS A 93 6.62 -3.82 1.19
CA LYS A 93 7.18 -5.12 1.57
C LYS A 93 6.81 -5.42 3.02
N LEU A 94 6.48 -6.68 3.29
CA LEU A 94 6.33 -7.18 4.66
C LEU A 94 7.44 -8.20 4.88
N GLU A 95 8.50 -7.79 5.58
CA GLU A 95 9.60 -8.68 5.92
C GLU A 95 9.26 -9.43 7.22
N ILE A 96 9.36 -10.75 7.18
CA ILE A 96 9.03 -11.63 8.31
C ILE A 96 10.34 -12.19 8.87
N TYR A 97 10.57 -11.92 10.14
CA TYR A 97 11.76 -12.34 10.88
C TYR A 97 11.37 -13.34 11.96
N GLU A 98 12.23 -14.34 12.19
CA GLU A 98 12.09 -15.32 13.27
C GLU A 98 13.30 -15.18 14.22
N ASP A 99 13.05 -15.00 15.51
CA ASP A 99 14.08 -15.18 16.52
C ASP A 99 14.35 -16.67 16.69
N LYS A 100 15.56 -17.13 16.34
CA LYS A 100 15.94 -18.55 16.39
C LYS A 100 16.04 -19.12 17.82
N THR A 101 16.03 -18.28 18.84
CA THR A 101 16.12 -18.67 20.24
C THR A 101 14.74 -18.85 20.85
N THR A 102 13.84 -17.90 20.61
CA THR A 102 12.48 -17.89 21.18
C THR A 102 11.42 -18.44 20.23
N HIS A 103 11.75 -18.57 18.94
CA HIS A 103 10.81 -18.84 17.84
C HIS A 103 9.67 -17.82 17.72
N GLU A 104 9.89 -16.60 18.23
CA GLU A 104 8.97 -15.49 18.04
C GLU A 104 9.14 -14.88 16.65
N PHE A 105 8.02 -14.48 16.04
CA PHE A 105 8.00 -13.86 14.73
C PHE A 105 7.74 -12.35 14.81
N PHE A 106 8.46 -11.59 13.99
CA PHE A 106 8.34 -10.14 13.87
C PHE A 106 8.07 -9.77 12.42
N VAL A 107 7.16 -8.82 12.21
CA VAL A 107 6.83 -8.30 10.88
C VAL A 107 7.33 -6.87 10.79
N LYS A 108 8.17 -6.60 9.78
CA LYS A 108 8.63 -5.26 9.45
C LYS A 108 8.00 -4.82 8.13
N PRO A 109 6.99 -3.93 8.14
CA PRO A 109 6.55 -3.29 6.92
C PRO A 109 7.64 -2.36 6.39
N LEU A 110 7.69 -2.17 5.07
CA LEU A 110 8.58 -1.26 4.37
C LEU A 110 7.86 -0.63 3.18
N TYR A 111 7.76 0.69 3.17
CA TYR A 111 7.40 1.48 1.98
C TYR A 111 8.67 2.03 1.35
N GLU A 112 8.97 1.66 0.10
CA GLU A 112 10.15 2.12 -0.65
C GLU A 112 11.51 1.99 0.10
N ASN A 113 11.62 1.03 1.02
CA ASN A 113 12.79 0.77 1.89
C ASN A 113 13.03 1.77 3.03
N GLU A 114 12.14 2.73 3.26
CA GLU A 114 12.40 3.81 4.24
C GLU A 114 11.71 3.63 5.59
N VAL A 115 10.50 3.06 5.60
CA VAL A 115 9.59 3.08 6.77
C VAL A 115 9.46 1.71 7.41
#